data_AF-A0A0F0GTL4-F1
#
_entry.id   AF-A0A0F0GTL4-F1
#
_cell.length_a   1.000
_cell.length_b   1.000
_cell.length_c   1.000
_cell.angle_alpha   90.00
_cell.angle_beta   90.00
_cell.angle_gamma   90.00
#
_symmetry.space_group_name_H-M   'P 1'
#
loop_
_entity.id
_entity.type
_entity.pdbx_description
1 polymer ?
#
loop_
_entity_poly.entity_id
_entity_poly.type
_entity_poly.pdbx_seq_one_letter_code
_entity_poly.pdbx_strand_id
1 'polypeptide(L)'
;MVPTTLVGLVLFIALLTPGFAYSARRERSGPERQFSALRETVAMVVVSVVCDLVVLSLALVVWSAWPRQTVDLTALFTRPGDYAVQHHVALWIWGVGLVAAASLLGALVAGPMFDRLRRRNESTFLSAWGRLFTAHPDCRVHVGCHLSDGTYVAGWLLTYSRSATDMADRELTISGPVQYRAAGQDEAAELSNVGAVAVSARQLTLLQVSYVRVAQPSAPAEAAEAGK
;
A
#
# COMPACT_ATOMS: atom_id res chain seq x y z
N MET A 1 -5.34 29.54 7.81
CA MET A 1 -6.22 30.61 7.27
C MET A 1 -7.17 29.96 6.29
N VAL A 2 -8.48 30.14 6.45
CA VAL A 2 -9.46 29.58 5.50
C VAL A 2 -9.32 30.36 4.18
N PRO A 3 -9.25 29.69 3.01
CA PRO A 3 -9.19 30.41 1.74
C PRO A 3 -10.46 31.26 1.57
N THR A 4 -10.33 32.58 1.59
CA THR A 4 -11.45 33.51 1.39
C THR A 4 -11.72 33.80 -0.09
N THR A 5 -10.90 33.24 -0.99
CA THR A 5 -10.98 33.42 -2.44
C THR A 5 -11.04 32.08 -3.16
N LEU A 6 -11.74 32.05 -4.31
CA LEU A 6 -11.83 30.86 -5.17
C LEU A 6 -10.44 30.36 -5.58
N VAL A 7 -9.55 31.28 -5.94
CA VAL A 7 -8.16 30.97 -6.32
C VAL A 7 -7.40 30.33 -5.16
N GLY A 8 -7.55 30.87 -3.95
CA GLY A 8 -6.92 30.29 -2.76
C GLY A 8 -7.42 28.88 -2.46
N LEU A 9 -8.71 28.60 -2.68
CA LEU A 9 -9.29 27.26 -2.50
C LEU A 9 -8.72 26.28 -3.54
N VAL A 10 -8.66 26.68 -4.81
CA VAL A 10 -8.10 25.84 -5.88
C VAL A 10 -6.63 25.51 -5.62
N LEU A 11 -5.82 26.51 -5.22
CA LEU A 11 -4.43 26.29 -4.86
C LEU A 11 -4.30 25.36 -3.66
N PHE A 12 -5.12 25.54 -2.63
CA PHE A 12 -5.11 24.68 -1.45
C PHE A 12 -5.41 23.21 -1.82
N ILE A 13 -6.41 22.97 -2.66
CA ILE A 13 -6.73 21.61 -3.14
C ILE A 13 -5.57 21.04 -3.97
N ALA A 14 -4.99 21.84 -4.86
CA ALA A 14 -3.85 21.41 -5.68
C ALA A 14 -2.65 21.01 -4.83
N LEU A 15 -2.31 21.81 -3.81
CA LEU A 15 -1.23 21.55 -2.85
C LEU A 15 -1.49 20.33 -1.95
N LEU A 16 -2.73 19.89 -1.77
CA LEU A 16 -3.05 18.67 -1.00
C LEU A 16 -3.13 17.41 -1.86
N THR A 17 -3.24 17.55 -3.18
CA THR A 17 -3.44 16.43 -4.12
C THR A 17 -2.32 15.39 -4.04
N PRO A 18 -1.02 15.75 -3.94
CA PRO A 18 0.05 14.77 -3.81
C PRO A 18 -0.05 13.90 -2.55
N GLY A 19 -0.36 14.51 -1.40
CA GLY A 19 -0.59 13.81 -0.14
C GLY A 19 -1.76 12.83 -0.21
N PHE A 20 -2.84 13.24 -0.88
CA PHE A 20 -4.00 12.37 -1.14
C PHE A 20 -3.65 11.20 -2.08
N ALA A 21 -2.93 11.47 -3.19
CA ALA A 21 -2.50 10.43 -4.12
C ALA A 21 -1.62 9.36 -3.45
N TYR A 22 -0.75 9.79 -2.52
CA TYR A 22 0.03 8.89 -1.68
C TYR A 22 -0.86 8.02 -0.77
N SER A 23 -1.83 8.61 -0.06
CA SER A 23 -2.71 7.85 0.85
C SER A 23 -3.59 6.86 0.09
N ALA A 24 -4.24 7.31 -1.01
CA ALA A 24 -5.11 6.46 -1.82
C ALA A 24 -4.36 5.24 -2.40
N ARG A 25 -3.08 5.41 -2.79
CA ARG A 25 -2.26 4.29 -3.28
C ARG A 25 -1.77 3.39 -2.14
N ARG A 26 -1.50 3.98 -0.97
CA ARG A 26 -1.10 3.24 0.23
C ARG A 26 -2.23 2.38 0.77
N GLU A 27 -3.47 2.87 0.79
CA GLU A 27 -4.64 2.10 1.21
C GLU A 27 -4.86 0.87 0.32
N ARG A 28 -4.62 0.99 -0.99
CA ARG A 28 -4.68 -0.16 -1.92
C ARG A 28 -3.61 -1.22 -1.67
N SER A 29 -2.48 -0.84 -1.09
CA SER A 29 -1.29 -1.71 -0.99
C SER A 29 -1.01 -2.20 0.44
N GLY A 30 -1.53 -1.50 1.45
CA GLY A 30 -1.16 -1.66 2.86
C GLY A 30 -2.24 -2.29 3.74
N PRO A 31 -1.85 -2.82 4.92
CA PRO A 31 -2.75 -3.15 6.01
C PRO A 31 -3.66 -1.96 6.38
N GLU A 32 -4.97 -2.19 6.51
CA GLU A 32 -5.93 -1.18 6.96
C GLU A 32 -5.58 -0.77 8.41
N ARG A 33 -4.86 0.34 8.56
CA ARG A 33 -4.54 0.90 9.87
C ARG A 33 -5.57 1.96 10.18
N GLN A 34 -6.33 1.78 11.26
CA GLN A 34 -7.10 2.87 11.85
C GLN A 34 -6.12 3.83 12.53
N PHE A 35 -5.61 4.81 11.79
CA PHE A 35 -4.99 5.99 12.40
C PHE A 35 -6.10 6.91 12.90
N SER A 36 -5.82 7.75 13.90
CA SER A 36 -6.75 8.82 14.25
C SER A 36 -6.88 9.77 13.06
N ALA A 37 -8.08 10.31 12.82
CA ALA A 37 -8.34 11.25 11.72
C ALA A 37 -7.36 12.44 11.71
N LEU A 38 -6.94 12.91 12.90
CA LEU A 38 -5.94 13.97 13.04
C LEU A 38 -4.57 13.53 12.48
N ARG A 39 -4.11 12.32 12.81
CA ARG A 39 -2.80 11.84 12.36
C ARG A 39 -2.79 11.57 10.86
N GLU A 40 -3.91 11.09 10.32
CA GLU A 40 -4.05 10.80 8.91
C GLU A 40 -4.00 12.09 8.07
N THR A 41 -4.76 13.10 8.48
CA THR A 41 -4.74 14.43 7.84
C THR A 41 -3.35 15.08 7.94
N VAL A 42 -2.71 15.06 9.10
CA VAL A 42 -1.33 15.58 9.26
C VAL A 42 -0.35 14.82 8.38
N ALA A 43 -0.46 13.49 8.29
CA ALA A 43 0.42 12.70 7.42
C ALA A 43 0.22 13.05 5.95
N MET A 44 -1.03 13.21 5.48
CA MET A 44 -1.31 13.65 4.11
C MET A 44 -0.68 15.03 3.84
N VAL A 45 -0.87 15.99 4.75
CA VAL A 45 -0.31 17.35 4.63
C VAL A 45 1.22 17.31 4.55
N VAL A 46 1.88 16.60 5.48
CA VAL A 46 3.35 16.49 5.52
C VAL A 46 3.88 15.85 4.25
N VAL A 47 3.26 14.76 3.78
CA VAL A 47 3.68 14.10 2.53
C VAL A 47 3.52 15.04 1.34
N SER A 48 2.42 15.79 1.29
CA SER A 48 2.20 16.78 0.24
C SER A 48 3.30 17.82 0.20
N VAL A 49 3.60 18.46 1.35
CA VAL A 49 4.65 19.47 1.48
C VAL A 49 6.01 18.91 1.05
N VAL A 50 6.36 17.69 1.46
CA VAL A 50 7.62 17.06 1.07
C VAL A 50 7.67 16.79 -0.44
N CYS A 51 6.59 16.27 -1.04
CA CYS A 51 6.54 16.01 -2.48
C CYS A 51 6.65 17.32 -3.28
N ASP A 52 5.93 18.36 -2.85
CA ASP A 52 5.97 19.68 -3.48
C ASP A 52 7.37 20.29 -3.40
N LEU A 53 8.04 20.21 -2.23
CA LEU A 53 9.41 20.69 -2.06
C LEU A 53 10.40 19.94 -2.97
N VAL A 54 10.28 18.62 -3.08
CA VAL A 54 11.15 17.81 -3.93
C VAL A 54 10.94 18.17 -5.41
N VAL A 55 9.68 18.30 -5.85
CA VAL A 55 9.39 18.63 -7.25
C VAL A 55 9.79 20.07 -7.59
N LEU A 56 9.53 21.02 -6.70
CA LEU A 56 9.95 22.42 -6.89
C LEU A 56 11.47 22.56 -6.90
N SER A 57 12.19 21.86 -6.02
CA SER A 57 13.65 21.89 -6.01
C SER A 57 14.24 21.28 -7.29
N LEU A 58 13.71 20.15 -7.77
CA LEU A 58 14.09 19.59 -9.06
C LEU A 58 13.79 20.54 -10.21
N ALA A 59 12.61 21.17 -10.22
CA ALA A 59 12.25 22.15 -11.23
C ALA A 59 13.20 23.35 -11.24
N LEU A 60 13.60 23.87 -10.08
CA LEU A 60 14.59 24.95 -9.96
C LEU A 60 15.96 24.55 -10.51
N VAL A 61 16.39 23.31 -10.28
CA VAL A 61 17.64 22.79 -10.87
C VAL A 61 17.54 22.70 -12.39
N VAL A 62 16.43 22.18 -12.92
CA VAL A 62 16.18 22.11 -14.37
C VAL A 62 16.12 23.51 -15.00
N TRP A 63 15.46 24.46 -14.33
CA TRP A 63 15.35 25.84 -14.78
C TRP A 63 16.68 26.60 -14.76
N SER A 64 17.56 26.30 -13.80
CA SER A 64 18.92 26.89 -13.81
C SER A 64 19.81 26.30 -14.90
N ALA A 65 19.61 25.04 -15.29
CA ALA A 65 20.37 24.39 -16.36
C ALA A 65 19.89 24.77 -17.78
N TRP A 66 18.59 25.06 -17.98
CA TRP A 66 18.01 25.41 -19.29
C TRP A 66 17.16 26.69 -19.28
N PRO A 67 17.76 27.87 -19.04
CA PRO A 67 17.03 29.13 -18.87
C PRO A 67 16.31 29.63 -20.14
N ARG A 68 16.64 29.11 -21.34
CA ARG A 68 16.04 29.56 -22.61
C ARG A 68 14.66 28.98 -22.91
N GLN A 69 14.25 27.92 -22.22
CA GLN A 69 13.01 27.18 -22.50
C GLN A 69 12.01 27.20 -21.32
N THR A 70 12.37 27.88 -20.24
CA THR A 70 11.67 27.85 -18.97
C THR A 70 11.09 29.22 -18.62
N VAL A 71 10.20 29.25 -17.63
CA VAL A 71 9.61 30.50 -17.12
C VAL A 71 10.73 31.39 -16.56
N ASP A 72 10.80 32.65 -16.99
CA ASP A 72 11.74 33.61 -16.44
C ASP A 72 11.30 34.02 -15.03
N LEU A 73 11.92 33.40 -14.03
CA LEU A 73 11.64 33.64 -12.62
C LEU A 73 11.98 35.08 -12.22
N THR A 74 13.01 35.66 -12.82
CA THR A 74 13.45 37.02 -12.48
C THR A 74 12.39 38.03 -12.93
N ALA A 75 11.86 37.85 -14.15
CA ALA A 75 10.76 38.66 -14.66
C ALA A 75 9.47 38.44 -13.86
N LEU A 76 9.18 37.21 -13.44
CA LEU A 76 8.02 36.88 -12.62
C LEU A 76 8.05 37.57 -11.24
N PHE A 77 9.20 37.63 -10.57
CA PHE A 77 9.34 38.30 -9.27
C PHE A 77 9.41 39.82 -9.36
N THR A 78 9.97 40.36 -10.45
CA THR A 78 10.13 41.81 -10.61
C THR A 78 8.91 42.50 -11.22
N ARG A 79 8.15 41.81 -12.09
CA ARG A 79 6.93 42.34 -12.75
C ARG A 79 5.83 41.27 -12.85
N PRO A 80 5.24 40.85 -11.71
CA PRO A 80 4.32 39.71 -11.68
C PRO A 80 3.05 39.92 -12.51
N GLY A 81 2.48 41.13 -12.53
CA GLY A 81 1.23 41.42 -13.25
C GLY A 81 1.36 41.31 -14.76
N ASP A 82 2.29 42.08 -15.33
CA ASP A 82 2.51 42.12 -16.79
C ASP A 82 2.98 40.76 -17.32
N TYR A 83 3.85 40.09 -16.57
CA TYR A 83 4.36 38.77 -16.94
C TYR A 83 3.26 37.70 -16.86
N ALA A 84 2.40 37.74 -15.84
CA ALA A 84 1.30 36.79 -15.70
C ALA A 84 0.28 36.92 -16.85
N VAL A 85 -0.02 38.13 -17.30
CA VAL A 85 -0.93 38.34 -18.44
C VAL A 85 -0.29 37.84 -19.74
N GLN A 86 0.98 38.19 -19.99
CA GLN A 86 1.68 37.83 -21.23
C GLN A 86 1.99 36.33 -21.33
N HIS A 87 2.24 35.65 -20.20
CA HIS A 87 2.65 34.25 -20.16
C HIS A 87 1.67 33.33 -19.41
N HIS A 88 0.39 33.69 -19.32
CA HIS A 88 -0.63 32.94 -18.56
C HIS A 88 -0.73 31.46 -18.95
N VAL A 89 -0.64 31.11 -20.25
CA VAL A 89 -0.70 29.72 -20.71
C VAL A 89 0.51 28.92 -20.23
N ALA A 90 1.71 29.51 -20.33
CA ALA A 90 2.93 28.87 -19.86
C ALA A 90 2.90 28.64 -18.35
N LEU A 91 2.44 29.62 -17.58
CA LEU A 91 2.27 29.50 -16.13
C LEU A 91 1.26 28.40 -15.77
N TRP A 92 0.15 28.29 -16.51
CA TRP A 92 -0.83 27.22 -16.31
C TRP A 92 -0.27 25.83 -16.60
N ILE A 93 0.43 25.66 -17.73
CA ILE A 93 1.03 24.38 -18.11
C ILE A 93 2.07 23.94 -17.08
N TRP A 94 2.96 24.85 -16.65
CA TRP A 94 3.95 24.54 -15.64
C TRP A 94 3.32 24.28 -14.26
N GLY A 95 2.30 25.04 -13.87
CA GLY A 95 1.58 24.83 -12.61
C GLY A 95 0.93 23.45 -12.56
N VAL A 96 0.16 23.08 -13.60
CA VAL A 96 -0.46 21.75 -13.71
C VAL A 96 0.59 20.65 -13.80
N GLY A 97 1.66 20.87 -14.57
CA GLY A 97 2.75 19.92 -14.73
C GLY A 97 3.46 19.62 -13.40
N LEU A 98 3.72 20.63 -12.58
CA LEU A 98 4.35 20.47 -11.26
C LEU A 98 3.44 19.72 -10.29
N VAL A 99 2.15 20.04 -10.24
CA VAL A 99 1.17 19.32 -9.40
C VAL A 99 1.05 17.86 -9.84
N ALA A 100 1.01 17.61 -11.15
CA ALA A 100 0.96 16.26 -11.70
C ALA A 100 2.24 15.48 -11.36
N ALA A 101 3.42 16.10 -11.48
CA ALA A 101 4.70 15.49 -11.12
C ALA A 101 4.79 15.19 -9.62
N ALA A 102 4.35 16.10 -8.75
CA ALA A 102 4.32 15.90 -7.30
C ALA A 102 3.36 14.77 -6.92
N SER A 103 2.19 14.71 -7.56
CA SER A 103 1.21 13.64 -7.36
C SER A 103 1.74 12.28 -7.82
N LEU A 104 2.43 12.24 -8.96
CA LEU A 104 3.07 11.03 -9.45
C LEU A 104 4.19 10.57 -8.51
N LEU A 105 5.01 11.50 -8.00
CA LEU A 105 6.05 11.20 -7.03
C LEU A 105 5.46 10.64 -5.74
N GLY A 106 4.42 11.27 -5.19
CA GLY A 106 3.68 10.76 -4.03
C GLY A 106 3.14 9.35 -4.26
N ALA A 107 2.55 9.09 -5.43
CA ALA A 107 2.10 7.75 -5.79
C ALA A 107 3.27 6.75 -5.90
N LEU A 108 4.38 7.12 -6.53
CA LEU A 108 5.53 6.22 -6.70
C LEU A 108 6.19 5.85 -5.36
N VAL A 109 6.28 6.81 -4.44
CA VAL A 109 6.77 6.58 -3.06
C VAL A 109 5.84 5.63 -2.29
N ALA A 110 4.53 5.65 -2.57
CA ALA A 110 3.59 4.67 -2.03
C ALA A 110 3.64 3.28 -2.71
N GLY A 111 4.50 3.10 -3.72
CA GLY A 111 4.58 1.89 -4.52
C GLY A 111 5.43 0.77 -3.94
N PRO A 112 5.40 -0.43 -4.57
CA PRO A 112 6.06 -1.64 -4.06
C PRO A 112 7.59 -1.51 -3.94
N MET A 113 8.19 -0.59 -4.72
CA MET A 113 9.63 -0.31 -4.69
C MET A 113 10.10 0.19 -3.32
N PHE A 114 9.34 1.10 -2.70
CA PHE A 114 9.66 1.64 -1.38
C PHE A 114 9.05 0.81 -0.24
N ASP A 115 8.01 0.02 -0.52
CA ASP A 115 7.42 -0.88 0.48
C ASP A 115 8.40 -1.94 0.99
N ARG A 116 9.32 -2.45 0.16
CA ARG A 116 10.32 -3.43 0.63
C ARG A 116 11.26 -2.82 1.68
N LEU A 117 11.69 -1.58 1.45
CA LEU A 117 12.58 -0.86 2.36
C LEU A 117 11.85 -0.51 3.67
N ARG A 118 10.56 -0.17 3.57
CA ARG A 118 9.72 0.20 4.73
C ARG A 118 9.30 -1.01 5.58
N ARG A 119 8.98 -2.16 4.96
CA ARG A 119 8.63 -3.40 5.68
C ARG A 119 9.68 -3.85 6.68
N ARG A 120 10.96 -3.53 6.42
CA ARG A 120 12.07 -3.82 7.34
C ARG A 120 11.95 -3.11 8.70
N ASN A 121 11.28 -1.96 8.74
CA ASN A 121 11.02 -1.19 9.97
C ASN A 121 9.59 -1.40 10.55
N GLU A 122 8.70 -2.11 9.86
CA GLU A 122 7.32 -2.33 10.31
C GLU A 122 7.16 -3.49 11.30
N SER A 123 8.25 -4.20 11.63
CA SER A 123 8.23 -5.35 12.55
C SER A 123 7.73 -5.01 13.96
N THR A 124 7.76 -3.73 14.35
CA THR A 124 7.37 -3.28 15.70
C THR A 124 5.85 -3.22 15.90
N PHE A 125 5.04 -3.23 14.83
CA PHE A 125 3.58 -2.98 14.92
C PHE A 125 2.69 -3.99 14.19
N LEU A 126 3.19 -5.21 13.93
CA LEU A 126 2.37 -6.29 13.35
C LEU A 126 1.50 -6.92 14.44
N SER A 127 0.23 -7.16 14.12
CA SER A 127 -0.65 -8.03 14.92
C SER A 127 -0.03 -9.42 15.07
N ALA A 128 -0.51 -10.21 16.03
CA ALA A 128 -0.07 -11.60 16.18
C ALA A 128 -0.21 -12.38 14.85
N TRP A 129 -1.31 -12.17 14.13
CA TRP A 129 -1.55 -12.76 12.81
C TRP A 129 -0.59 -12.25 11.74
N GLY A 130 -0.32 -10.94 11.71
CA GLY A 130 0.65 -10.36 10.80
C GLY A 130 2.01 -11.03 10.95
N ARG A 131 2.47 -11.20 12.19
CA ARG A 131 3.75 -11.89 12.46
C ARG A 131 3.74 -13.35 12.04
N LEU A 132 2.68 -14.09 12.36
CA LEU A 132 2.55 -15.51 11.99
C LEU A 132 2.52 -15.69 10.46
N PHE A 133 1.73 -14.90 9.75
CA PHE A 133 1.53 -15.12 8.32
C PHE A 133 2.65 -14.56 7.44
N THR A 134 3.48 -13.65 7.95
CA THR A 134 4.62 -13.10 7.19
C THR A 134 5.99 -13.58 7.68
N ALA A 135 6.04 -14.51 8.66
CA ALA A 135 7.31 -14.99 9.22
C ALA A 135 8.21 -15.66 8.17
N HIS A 136 7.62 -16.37 7.20
CA HIS A 136 8.33 -17.11 6.16
C HIS A 136 7.80 -16.73 4.77
N PRO A 137 8.34 -15.68 4.13
CA PRO A 137 7.82 -15.16 2.86
C PRO A 137 7.95 -16.16 1.69
N ASP A 138 8.87 -17.12 1.77
CA ASP A 138 9.11 -18.14 0.73
C ASP A 138 8.21 -19.38 0.87
N CYS A 139 7.31 -19.39 1.86
CA CYS A 139 6.42 -20.50 2.15
C CYS A 139 4.96 -20.12 1.88
N ARG A 140 4.17 -21.09 1.40
CA ARG A 140 2.71 -21.00 1.49
C ARG A 140 2.30 -21.33 2.92
N VAL A 141 1.35 -20.55 3.42
CA VAL A 141 0.84 -20.67 4.78
C VAL A 141 -0.39 -21.57 4.77
N HIS A 142 -0.33 -22.66 5.53
CA HIS A 142 -1.47 -23.52 5.84
C HIS A 142 -1.94 -23.22 7.25
N VAL A 143 -3.25 -23.08 7.44
CA VAL A 143 -3.85 -22.72 8.73
C VAL A 143 -4.78 -23.81 9.22
N GLY A 144 -4.77 -24.07 10.52
CA GLY A 144 -5.73 -24.91 11.23
C GLY A 144 -6.45 -24.08 12.29
N CYS A 145 -7.77 -24.04 12.23
CA CYS A 145 -8.62 -23.23 13.09
C CYS A 145 -9.44 -24.14 13.99
N HIS A 146 -9.24 -24.04 15.30
CA HIS A 146 -10.14 -24.63 16.29
C HIS A 146 -11.15 -23.59 16.73
N LEU A 147 -12.43 -23.96 16.67
CA LEU A 147 -13.55 -23.11 17.01
C LEU A 147 -14.05 -23.38 18.43
N SER A 148 -14.79 -22.42 18.99
CA SER A 148 -15.32 -22.47 20.36
C SER A 148 -16.39 -23.54 20.56
N ASP A 149 -17.04 -23.96 19.49
CA ASP A 149 -17.99 -25.08 19.46
C ASP A 149 -17.30 -26.45 19.35
N GLY A 150 -15.97 -26.50 19.21
CA GLY A 150 -15.19 -27.72 19.01
C GLY A 150 -15.00 -28.11 17.54
N THR A 151 -15.56 -27.35 16.60
CA THR A 151 -15.36 -27.55 15.16
C THR A 151 -13.91 -27.23 14.80
N TYR A 152 -13.37 -27.96 13.81
CA TYR A 152 -12.05 -27.69 13.24
C TYR A 152 -12.14 -27.43 11.74
N VAL A 153 -11.45 -26.39 11.27
CA VAL A 153 -11.38 -26.00 9.85
C VAL A 153 -9.94 -25.75 9.46
N ALA A 154 -9.45 -26.35 8.37
CA ALA A 154 -8.09 -26.14 7.91
C ALA A 154 -7.98 -26.01 6.38
N GLY A 155 -6.91 -25.38 5.92
CA GLY A 155 -6.61 -25.22 4.50
C GLY A 155 -5.56 -24.12 4.25
N TRP A 156 -5.45 -23.65 3.01
CA TRP A 156 -4.46 -22.63 2.64
C TRP A 156 -4.94 -21.23 2.98
N LEU A 157 -4.12 -20.43 3.65
CA LEU A 157 -4.44 -19.03 3.91
C LEU A 157 -4.64 -18.27 2.59
N LEU A 158 -5.84 -17.70 2.39
CA LEU A 158 -6.16 -16.89 1.24
C LEU A 158 -5.92 -15.40 1.53
N THR A 159 -6.62 -14.88 2.54
CA THR A 159 -6.43 -13.52 3.06
C THR A 159 -6.87 -13.46 4.52
N TYR A 160 -6.49 -12.39 5.22
CA TYR A 160 -6.84 -12.14 6.61
C TYR A 160 -7.03 -10.65 6.85
N SER A 161 -7.81 -10.31 7.88
CA SER A 161 -7.95 -8.92 8.32
C SER A 161 -6.59 -8.36 8.75
N ARG A 162 -6.12 -7.37 8.00
CA ARG A 162 -4.81 -6.73 8.20
C ARG A 162 -4.84 -5.59 9.22
N SER A 163 -5.89 -5.46 10.02
CA SER A 163 -5.89 -4.46 11.09
C SER A 163 -4.63 -4.62 11.97
N ALA A 164 -4.16 -3.56 12.61
CA ALA A 164 -3.04 -3.64 13.56
C ALA A 164 -3.50 -3.94 15.00
N THR A 165 -4.76 -3.62 15.34
CA THR A 165 -5.35 -3.79 16.68
C THR A 165 -5.98 -5.16 16.85
N ASP A 166 -5.43 -6.05 17.66
CA ASP A 166 -6.01 -7.39 17.87
C ASP A 166 -7.44 -7.24 18.42
N MET A 167 -8.42 -7.46 17.55
CA MET A 167 -9.85 -7.30 17.82
C MET A 167 -10.55 -8.60 17.46
N ALA A 168 -11.58 -8.97 18.24
CA ALA A 168 -12.30 -10.21 18.06
C ALA A 168 -13.10 -10.25 16.74
N ASP A 169 -13.46 -9.11 16.17
CA ASP A 169 -14.22 -8.98 14.91
C ASP A 169 -13.42 -9.22 13.62
N ARG A 170 -12.20 -9.75 13.72
CA ARG A 170 -11.37 -10.01 12.55
C ARG A 170 -11.78 -11.30 11.87
N GLU A 171 -11.67 -11.34 10.56
CA GLU A 171 -11.89 -12.55 9.78
C GLU A 171 -10.59 -13.02 9.12
N LEU A 172 -10.49 -14.34 8.96
CA LEU A 172 -9.52 -14.99 8.09
C LEU A 172 -10.27 -15.82 7.05
N THR A 173 -9.71 -15.89 5.85
CA THR A 173 -10.25 -16.71 4.76
C THR A 173 -9.26 -17.80 4.39
N ILE A 174 -9.80 -18.99 4.22
CA ILE A 174 -9.10 -20.22 3.90
C ILE A 174 -9.54 -20.63 2.51
N SER A 175 -8.60 -21.07 1.68
CA SER A 175 -8.83 -21.59 0.33
C SER A 175 -8.59 -23.09 0.27
N GLY A 176 -9.27 -23.74 -0.68
CA GLY A 176 -9.24 -25.19 -0.86
C GLY A 176 -7.87 -25.77 -1.19
N PRO A 177 -7.64 -27.07 -0.91
CA PRO A 177 -8.57 -28.02 -0.28
C PRO A 177 -8.88 -27.68 1.19
N VAL A 178 -10.17 -27.67 1.55
CA VAL A 178 -10.63 -27.30 2.90
C VAL A 178 -10.96 -28.56 3.69
N GLN A 179 -10.26 -28.75 4.81
CA GLN A 179 -10.55 -29.82 5.76
C GLN A 179 -11.52 -29.31 6.82
N TYR A 180 -12.52 -30.11 7.15
CA TYR A 180 -13.56 -29.79 8.12
C TYR A 180 -13.82 -30.99 9.03
N ARG A 181 -13.92 -30.72 10.32
CA ARG A 181 -14.35 -31.69 11.33
C ARG A 181 -15.41 -31.04 12.20
N ALA A 182 -16.62 -31.61 12.22
CA ALA A 182 -17.68 -31.11 13.07
C ALA A 182 -17.37 -31.36 14.55
N ALA A 183 -18.02 -30.59 15.44
CA ALA A 183 -17.97 -30.84 16.86
C ALA A 183 -18.37 -32.29 17.21
N GLY A 184 -17.54 -32.97 17.99
CA GLY A 184 -17.77 -34.35 18.42
C GLY A 184 -17.40 -35.43 17.40
N GLN A 185 -16.87 -35.06 16.23
CA GLN A 185 -16.26 -36.02 15.30
C GLN A 185 -14.75 -36.13 15.55
N ASP A 186 -14.20 -37.32 15.31
CA ASP A 186 -12.76 -37.59 15.49
C ASP A 186 -11.95 -37.23 14.25
N GLU A 187 -12.48 -37.48 13.06
CA GLU A 187 -11.78 -37.32 11.78
C GLU A 187 -12.19 -36.05 11.03
N ALA A 188 -11.20 -35.36 10.45
CA ALA A 188 -11.44 -34.27 9.51
C ALA A 188 -11.61 -34.82 8.10
N ALA A 189 -12.68 -34.41 7.43
CA ALA A 189 -12.96 -34.74 6.05
C ALA A 189 -12.74 -33.51 5.15
N GLU A 190 -12.33 -33.73 3.90
CA GLU A 190 -12.26 -32.66 2.92
C GLU A 190 -13.67 -32.29 2.43
N LEU A 191 -13.99 -30.99 2.45
CA LEU A 191 -15.26 -30.49 1.93
C LEU A 191 -15.20 -30.45 0.40
N SER A 192 -15.92 -31.37 -0.23
CA SER A 192 -16.10 -31.36 -1.69
C SER A 192 -16.85 -30.10 -2.15
N ASN A 193 -16.42 -29.51 -3.26
CA ASN A 193 -17.04 -28.34 -3.89
C ASN A 193 -17.02 -27.04 -3.07
N VAL A 194 -16.11 -26.91 -2.09
CA VAL A 194 -15.89 -25.67 -1.33
C VAL A 194 -14.58 -25.03 -1.76
N GLY A 195 -14.66 -23.87 -2.43
CA GLY A 195 -13.48 -23.14 -2.91
C GLY A 195 -12.79 -22.29 -1.83
N ALA A 196 -13.57 -21.74 -0.90
CA ALA A 196 -13.06 -20.94 0.21
C ALA A 196 -14.04 -20.90 1.39
N VAL A 197 -13.52 -20.64 2.60
CA VAL A 197 -14.26 -20.49 3.84
C VAL A 197 -13.77 -19.25 4.59
N ALA A 198 -14.68 -18.47 5.16
CA ALA A 198 -14.35 -17.38 6.08
C ALA A 198 -14.57 -17.84 7.54
N VAL A 199 -13.63 -17.51 8.42
CA VAL A 199 -13.65 -17.86 9.84
C VAL A 199 -13.48 -16.59 10.67
N SER A 200 -14.42 -16.36 11.58
CA SER A 200 -14.37 -15.23 12.52
C SER A 200 -13.43 -15.52 13.69
N ALA A 201 -12.59 -14.55 14.05
CA ALA A 201 -11.70 -14.62 15.19
C ALA A 201 -12.45 -14.71 16.53
N ARG A 202 -13.71 -14.27 16.60
CA ARG A 202 -14.56 -14.42 17.80
C ARG A 202 -14.75 -15.88 18.20
N GLN A 203 -14.75 -16.77 17.21
CA GLN A 203 -14.97 -18.19 17.44
C GLN A 203 -13.66 -18.95 17.58
N LEU A 204 -12.51 -18.35 17.29
CA LEU A 204 -11.22 -19.04 17.35
C LEU A 204 -10.76 -19.23 18.80
N THR A 205 -10.50 -20.48 19.16
CA THR A 205 -9.84 -20.84 20.41
C THR A 205 -8.35 -21.10 20.21
N LEU A 206 -7.97 -21.67 19.06
CA LEU A 206 -6.59 -21.92 18.67
C LEU A 206 -6.42 -21.74 17.16
N LEU A 207 -5.36 -21.02 16.78
CA LEU A 207 -4.92 -20.89 15.40
C LEU A 207 -3.54 -21.54 15.25
N GLN A 208 -3.46 -22.59 14.44
CA GLN A 208 -2.24 -23.27 14.07
C GLN A 208 -1.77 -22.77 12.69
N VAL A 209 -0.46 -22.59 12.55
CA VAL A 209 0.15 -22.09 11.31
C VAL A 209 1.30 -23.01 10.94
N SER A 210 1.23 -23.55 9.72
CA SER A 210 2.27 -24.41 9.14
C SER A 210 2.81 -23.76 7.87
N TYR A 211 4.13 -23.81 7.70
CA TYR A 211 4.82 -23.21 6.56
C TYR A 211 5.24 -24.31 5.60
N VAL A 212 4.65 -24.32 4.40
CA VAL A 212 4.99 -25.28 3.35
C VAL A 212 5.80 -24.56 2.28
N ARG A 213 7.07 -24.94 2.12
CA ARG A 213 7.93 -24.39 1.08
C ARG A 213 7.38 -24.81 -0.27
N VAL A 214 7.11 -23.84 -1.14
CA VAL A 214 6.78 -24.16 -2.54
C VAL A 214 8.09 -24.58 -3.20
N ALA A 215 8.19 -25.83 -3.63
CA ALA A 215 9.32 -26.25 -4.45
C ALA A 215 9.32 -25.36 -5.70
N GLN A 216 10.39 -24.60 -5.91
CA GLN A 216 10.61 -23.95 -7.20
C GLN A 216 10.59 -25.06 -8.25
N PRO A 217 9.80 -24.93 -9.33
CA PRO A 217 9.94 -25.84 -10.46
C PRO A 217 11.40 -25.76 -10.89
N SER A 218 12.14 -26.85 -10.69
CA SER A 218 13.51 -26.99 -11.15
C SER A 218 13.52 -26.65 -12.63
N ALA A 219 14.37 -25.69 -13.02
CA ALA A 219 14.64 -25.44 -14.42
C ALA A 219 14.90 -26.79 -15.13
N PRO A 220 14.31 -27.03 -16.32
CA PRO A 220 14.52 -28.30 -17.01
C PRO A 220 16.02 -28.51 -17.15
N ALA A 221 16.49 -29.66 -16.68
CA ALA A 221 17.86 -30.09 -16.86
C ALA A 221 18.13 -30.12 -18.37
N GLU A 222 18.80 -29.08 -18.86
CA GLU A 222 19.26 -29.00 -20.24
C GLU A 222 20.18 -30.19 -20.48
N ALA A 223 19.81 -30.96 -21.48
CA ALA A 223 20.47 -32.14 -21.97
C ALA A 223 21.98 -31.90 -22.17
N ALA A 224 22.78 -32.50 -21.30
CA ALA A 224 24.19 -32.80 -21.58
C ALA A 224 24.32 -34.28 -22.00
N GLU A 225 23.56 -34.67 -23.02
CA GLU A 225 23.84 -35.84 -23.86
C GLU A 225 23.97 -35.35 -25.32
N ALA A 226 25.14 -34.83 -25.68
CA ALA A 226 25.60 -34.75 -27.05
C ALA A 226 27.11 -34.49 -27.05
N GLY A 227 27.89 -35.57 -27.12
CA GLY A 227 29.36 -35.48 -27.18
C GLY A 227 30.00 -36.87 -27.18
N LYS A 228 29.59 -37.70 -28.14
CA LYS A 228 30.35 -38.88 -28.56
C LYS A 228 30.86 -38.63 -29.97
#